data_AF-A0A094AE90-F1
#
_entry.id   AF-A0A094AE90-F1
#
_cell.length_a   1.000
_cell.length_b   1.000
_cell.length_c   1.000
_cell.angle_alpha   90.00
_cell.angle_beta   90.00
_cell.angle_gamma   90.00
#
_symmetry.space_group_name_H-M   'P 1'
#
loop_
_entity.id
_entity.type
_entity.pdbx_description
1 polymer ?
#
loop_
_entity_poly.entity_id
_entity_poly.type
_entity_poly.pdbx_seq_one_letter_code
_entity_poly.pdbx_strand_id
1 'polypeptide(L)'
;MPAHSNVPYTLEQVHFIQYHREDKGVQWQAIVQPFKRQFPRVVFQGRGKGALECRYYRAQMYPKINDEGNFVRDHNGDYEMTNVKVRERPIHQHRAILDDYIKLVTRCPEYVEKYSWTDEEDKKEARRVIEERAKQGLGSLPGAVIRVRPTSEGM
;
A
#
# COMPACT_ATOMS: atom_id res chain seq x y z
N MET A 1 11.58 4.55 -31.12
CA MET A 1 11.08 3.56 -30.15
C MET A 1 10.96 4.27 -28.80
N PRO A 2 9.76 4.52 -28.24
CA PRO A 2 9.71 5.16 -26.93
C PRO A 2 10.09 4.13 -25.88
N ALA A 3 11.23 4.36 -25.23
CA ALA A 3 11.74 3.56 -24.12
C ALA A 3 10.64 3.41 -23.06
N HIS A 4 10.29 2.18 -22.70
CA HIS A 4 9.47 1.93 -21.52
C HIS A 4 10.21 2.54 -20.34
N SER A 5 9.67 3.62 -19.77
CA SER A 5 10.24 4.18 -18.54
C SER A 5 10.01 3.16 -17.43
N ASN A 6 10.99 2.28 -17.23
CA ASN A 6 11.02 1.25 -16.19
C ASN A 6 11.42 1.84 -14.84
N VAL A 7 11.21 3.14 -14.62
CA VAL A 7 11.51 3.77 -13.34
C VAL A 7 10.58 3.13 -12.29
N PRO A 8 11.15 2.41 -11.31
CA PRO A 8 10.35 1.78 -10.28
C PRO A 8 9.70 2.87 -9.42
N TYR A 9 8.45 2.64 -9.04
CA TYR A 9 7.76 3.53 -8.09
C TYR A 9 8.41 3.39 -6.72
N THR A 10 8.67 4.51 -6.06
CA THR A 10 9.13 4.53 -4.67
C THR A 10 8.03 4.01 -3.74
N LEU A 11 8.41 3.66 -2.50
CA LEU A 11 7.45 3.22 -1.49
C LEU A 11 6.37 4.27 -1.23
N GLU A 12 6.77 5.54 -1.07
CA GLU A 12 5.84 6.65 -0.86
C GLU A 12 4.87 6.82 -2.03
N GLN A 13 5.34 6.68 -3.28
CA GLN A 13 4.46 6.77 -4.43
C GLN A 13 3.40 5.66 -4.44
N VAL A 14 3.75 4.44 -4.00
CA VAL A 14 2.77 3.37 -3.86
C VAL A 14 1.80 3.65 -2.72
N HIS A 15 2.28 4.14 -1.58
CA HIS A 15 1.45 4.55 -0.45
C HIS A 15 0.46 5.64 -0.84
N PHE A 16 0.89 6.65 -1.61
CA PHE A 16 0.00 7.69 -2.13
C PHE A 16 -1.17 7.09 -2.93
N ILE A 17 -0.86 6.15 -3.82
CA ILE A 17 -1.87 5.47 -4.65
C ILE A 17 -2.83 4.66 -3.77
N GLN A 18 -2.30 3.89 -2.82
CA GLN A 18 -3.09 3.07 -1.90
C GLN A 18 -4.04 3.92 -1.07
N TYR A 19 -3.51 4.98 -0.43
CA TYR A 19 -4.27 5.86 0.44
C TYR A 19 -5.42 6.56 -0.28
N HIS A 20 -5.15 7.17 -1.44
CA HIS A 20 -6.21 7.84 -2.19
C HIS A 20 -7.26 6.85 -2.69
N ARG A 21 -6.86 5.61 -3.01
CA ARG A 21 -7.77 4.61 -3.55
C ARG A 21 -8.63 3.94 -2.47
N GLU A 22 -8.02 3.49 -1.38
CA GLU A 22 -8.68 2.67 -0.35
C GLU A 22 -9.18 3.50 0.83
N ASP A 23 -8.36 4.40 1.36
CA ASP A 23 -8.71 5.21 2.52
C ASP A 23 -9.68 6.33 2.12
N LYS A 24 -9.42 7.01 0.99
CA LYS A 24 -10.24 8.12 0.50
C LYS A 24 -11.30 7.73 -0.53
N GLY A 25 -11.28 6.50 -1.04
CA GLY A 25 -12.25 6.02 -2.02
C GLY A 25 -12.23 6.76 -3.36
N VAL A 26 -11.14 7.46 -3.69
CA VAL A 26 -11.05 8.32 -4.86
C VAL A 26 -11.00 7.49 -6.14
N GLN A 27 -11.65 7.97 -7.18
CA GLN A 27 -11.60 7.34 -8.50
C GLN A 27 -10.25 7.57 -9.18
N TRP A 28 -9.76 6.58 -9.94
CA TRP A 28 -8.45 6.63 -10.58
C TRP A 28 -8.15 7.92 -11.35
N GLN A 29 -9.13 8.44 -12.09
CA GLN A 29 -8.95 9.68 -12.88
C GLN A 29 -8.65 10.89 -11.99
N ALA A 30 -9.27 10.97 -10.81
CA ALA A 30 -9.08 12.06 -9.86
C ALA A 30 -7.77 11.95 -9.09
N ILE A 31 -7.13 10.76 -9.02
CA ILE A 31 -5.82 10.56 -8.37
C ILE A 31 -4.67 11.06 -9.26
N VAL A 32 -4.82 11.04 -10.59
CA VAL A 32 -3.72 11.33 -11.53
C VAL A 32 -3.14 12.73 -11.35
N GLN A 33 -3.99 13.75 -11.21
CA GLN A 33 -3.52 15.14 -11.11
C GLN A 33 -2.83 15.44 -9.76
N PRO A 34 -3.42 15.08 -8.61
CA PRO A 34 -2.75 15.16 -7.31
C PRO A 34 -1.41 14.39 -7.29
N PHE A 35 -1.39 13.18 -7.85
CA PHE A 35 -0.16 12.38 -7.91
C PHE A 35 0.95 13.09 -8.70
N LYS A 36 0.64 13.66 -9.88
CA LYS A 36 1.60 14.42 -10.68
C LYS A 36 2.12 15.66 -9.96
N ARG A 37 1.26 16.34 -9.21
CA ARG A 37 1.64 17.53 -8.42
C ARG A 37 2.60 17.14 -7.29
N GLN A 38 2.31 16.03 -6.59
CA GLN A 38 3.15 15.53 -5.50
C GLN A 38 4.48 14.96 -6.01
N PHE A 39 4.47 14.25 -7.13
CA PHE A 39 5.64 13.57 -7.70
C PHE A 39 5.91 14.03 -9.15
N PRO A 40 6.37 15.28 -9.35
CA PRO A 40 6.54 15.86 -10.69
C PRO A 40 7.59 15.16 -11.55
N ARG A 41 8.52 14.43 -10.90
CA ARG A 41 9.56 13.64 -11.58
C ARG A 41 9.02 12.35 -12.23
N VAL A 42 7.78 11.95 -11.95
CA VAL A 42 7.17 10.75 -12.54
C VAL A 42 6.59 11.08 -13.91
N VAL A 43 7.21 10.54 -14.96
CA VAL A 43 6.78 10.74 -16.35
C VAL A 43 5.72 9.71 -16.73
N PHE A 44 4.47 10.16 -16.90
CA PHE A 44 3.40 9.35 -17.46
C PHE A 44 3.44 9.42 -19.00
N GLN A 45 3.78 8.33 -19.67
CA GLN A 45 3.78 8.24 -21.14
C GLN A 45 2.35 8.18 -21.72
N GLY A 46 1.53 9.20 -21.47
CA GLY A 46 0.16 9.32 -21.99
C GLY A 46 -0.87 8.38 -21.35
N ARG A 47 -0.50 7.52 -20.38
CA ARG A 47 -1.38 6.54 -19.72
C ARG A 47 -1.46 6.75 -18.20
N GLY A 48 -1.72 7.99 -17.76
CA GLY A 48 -1.77 8.36 -16.34
C GLY A 48 -2.57 7.39 -15.47
N LYS A 49 -3.86 7.23 -15.79
CA LYS A 49 -4.77 6.32 -15.09
C LYS A 49 -4.27 4.86 -15.10
N GLY A 50 -4.00 4.32 -16.29
CA GLY A 50 -3.61 2.91 -16.45
C GLY A 50 -2.28 2.57 -15.78
N ALA A 51 -1.35 3.52 -15.70
CA ALA A 51 -0.10 3.34 -14.98
C ALA A 51 -0.31 3.20 -13.46
N LEU A 52 -1.13 4.08 -12.86
CA LEU A 52 -1.47 4.00 -11.44
C LEU A 52 -2.24 2.72 -11.10
N GLU A 53 -3.22 2.37 -11.93
CA GLU A 53 -4.04 1.16 -11.76
C GLU A 53 -3.18 -0.12 -11.83
N CYS A 54 -2.34 -0.25 -12.87
CA CYS A 54 -1.41 -1.37 -12.98
C CYS A 54 -0.45 -1.46 -11.79
N ARG A 55 0.05 -0.31 -11.29
CA ARG A 55 0.94 -0.28 -10.14
C ARG A 55 0.22 -0.72 -8.87
N TYR A 56 -0.98 -0.21 -8.64
CA TYR A 56 -1.81 -0.58 -7.50
C TYR A 56 -2.06 -2.09 -7.46
N TYR A 57 -2.52 -2.70 -8.56
CA TYR A 57 -2.82 -4.13 -8.59
C TYR A 57 -1.59 -5.00 -8.35
N ARG A 58 -0.42 -4.60 -8.87
CA ARG A 58 0.86 -5.29 -8.62
C ARG A 58 1.34 -5.16 -7.17
N ALA A 59 0.90 -4.14 -6.45
CA ALA A 59 1.26 -3.90 -5.05
C ALA A 59 0.34 -4.62 -4.05
N GLN A 60 -0.76 -5.24 -4.50
CA GLN A 60 -1.71 -5.95 -3.64
C GLN A 60 -1.18 -7.33 -3.21
N MET A 61 -0.08 -7.31 -2.48
CA MET A 61 0.51 -8.46 -1.81
C MET A 61 0.17 -8.37 -0.32
N TYR A 62 -0.34 -9.47 0.22
CA TYR A 62 -0.76 -9.61 1.60
C TYR A 62 -0.10 -10.83 2.23
N PRO A 63 0.18 -10.82 3.54
CA PRO A 63 0.63 -12.03 4.21
C PRO A 63 -0.45 -13.11 4.07
N LYS A 64 -0.02 -14.32 3.71
CA LYS A 64 -0.89 -15.48 3.56
C LYS A 64 -1.38 -15.89 4.94
N ILE A 65 -2.68 -16.11 5.04
CA ILE A 65 -3.37 -16.54 6.26
C ILE A 65 -3.82 -17.98 6.01
N ASN A 66 -3.49 -18.90 6.91
CA ASN A 66 -3.98 -20.28 6.85
C ASN A 66 -5.43 -20.36 7.37
N ASP A 67 -6.08 -21.52 7.23
CA ASP A 67 -7.48 -21.70 7.64
C ASP A 67 -7.74 -21.46 9.15
N GLU A 68 -6.68 -21.56 9.96
CA GLU A 68 -6.70 -21.30 11.40
C GLU A 68 -6.57 -19.81 11.76
N GLY A 69 -6.35 -18.93 10.78
CA GLY A 69 -6.17 -17.50 10.99
C GLY A 69 -4.73 -17.07 11.30
N ASN A 70 -3.75 -17.98 11.19
CA ASN A 70 -2.34 -17.71 11.46
C ASN A 70 -1.60 -17.29 10.18
N PHE A 71 -0.64 -16.36 10.33
CA PHE A 71 0.22 -15.94 9.22
C PHE A 71 1.23 -17.03 8.86
N VAL A 72 1.25 -17.41 7.59
CA VAL A 72 2.17 -18.44 7.08
C VAL A 72 3.56 -17.83 6.91
N ARG A 73 4.58 -18.56 7.38
CA ARG A 73 5.99 -18.23 7.17
C ARG A 73 6.62 -19.20 6.18
N ASP A 74 7.54 -18.69 5.37
CA ASP A 74 8.37 -19.50 4.49
C ASP A 74 9.53 -20.17 5.24
N HIS A 75 10.35 -20.91 4.51
CA HIS A 75 11.50 -21.63 5.07
C HIS A 75 12.61 -20.70 5.62
N ASN A 76 12.61 -19.41 5.23
CA ASN A 76 13.55 -18.40 5.73
C ASN A 76 13.01 -17.68 6.98
N GLY A 77 11.78 -18.01 7.41
CA GLY A 77 11.11 -17.32 8.51
C GLY A 77 10.45 -16.00 8.11
N ASP A 78 10.45 -15.65 6.82
CA ASP A 78 9.74 -14.51 6.26
C ASP A 78 8.25 -14.84 6.09
N TYR A 79 7.38 -13.83 6.13
CA TYR A 79 5.96 -14.04 5.85
C TYR A 79 5.73 -14.36 4.37
N GLU A 80 5.05 -15.48 4.10
CA GLU A 80 4.66 -15.83 2.73
C GLU A 80 3.62 -14.81 2.25
N MET A 81 3.87 -14.18 1.11
CA MET A 81 2.99 -13.15 0.56
C MET A 81 2.17 -13.71 -0.60
N THR A 82 0.86 -13.49 -0.60
CA THR A 82 -0.06 -13.89 -1.67
C THR A 82 -0.75 -12.69 -2.30
N ASN A 83 -1.13 -12.83 -3.57
CA ASN A 83 -1.94 -11.83 -4.27
C ASN A 83 -3.42 -12.15 -4.07
N VAL A 84 -4.13 -11.31 -3.33
CA VAL A 84 -5.59 -11.41 -3.18
C VAL A 84 -6.24 -10.46 -4.17
N LYS A 85 -7.02 -10.99 -5.12
CA LYS A 85 -7.68 -10.13 -6.12
C LYS A 85 -8.71 -9.25 -5.43
N VAL A 86 -8.87 -8.01 -5.90
CA VAL A 86 -9.86 -7.05 -5.35
C VAL A 86 -11.26 -7.67 -5.23
N ARG A 87 -11.69 -8.43 -6.25
CA ARG A 87 -12.99 -9.10 -6.29
C ARG A 87 -13.15 -10.26 -5.30
N GLU A 88 -12.05 -10.84 -4.83
CA GLU A 88 -12.02 -11.96 -3.89
C GLU A 88 -12.00 -11.47 -2.43
N ARG A 89 -11.64 -10.20 -2.18
CA ARG A 89 -11.59 -9.62 -0.83
C ARG A 89 -12.91 -9.70 -0.04
N PRO A 90 -14.09 -9.38 -0.62
CA PRO A 90 -15.33 -9.35 0.14
C PRO A 90 -15.77 -10.73 0.65
N ILE A 91 -15.37 -11.79 -0.06
CA ILE A 91 -15.72 -13.18 0.24
C ILE A 91 -14.59 -13.94 0.95
N HIS A 92 -13.49 -13.26 1.29
CA HIS A 92 -12.35 -13.90 1.91
C HIS A 92 -12.66 -14.29 3.36
N GLN A 93 -12.34 -15.52 3.74
CA GLN A 93 -12.62 -16.08 5.07
C GLN A 93 -12.06 -15.20 6.20
N HIS A 94 -10.85 -14.69 6.04
CA HIS A 94 -10.19 -13.80 7.00
C HIS A 94 -10.29 -12.31 6.63
N ARG A 95 -11.44 -11.88 6.09
CA ARG A 95 -11.65 -10.49 5.65
C ARG A 95 -11.30 -9.45 6.72
N ALA A 96 -11.70 -9.66 7.98
CA ALA A 96 -11.44 -8.69 9.05
C ALA A 96 -9.93 -8.41 9.21
N ILE A 97 -9.10 -9.44 9.11
CA ILE A 97 -7.64 -9.29 9.14
C ILE A 97 -7.16 -8.58 7.87
N LEU A 98 -7.68 -8.95 6.69
CA LEU A 98 -7.29 -8.32 5.42
C LEU A 98 -7.65 -6.83 5.34
N ASP A 99 -8.78 -6.42 5.91
CA ASP A 99 -9.23 -5.02 5.90
C ASP A 99 -8.17 -4.10 6.55
N ASP A 100 -7.47 -4.58 7.59
CA ASP A 100 -6.34 -3.86 8.20
C ASP A 100 -5.13 -3.70 7.27
N TYR A 101 -4.95 -4.58 6.28
CA TYR A 101 -3.89 -4.47 5.28
C TYR A 101 -4.29 -3.72 4.00
N ILE A 102 -5.59 -3.45 3.82
CA ILE A 102 -6.11 -2.76 2.63
C ILE A 102 -5.89 -1.26 2.76
N LYS A 103 -6.27 -0.66 3.89
CA LYS A 103 -6.10 0.79 4.08
C LYS A 103 -4.67 1.13 4.51
N LEU A 104 -4.14 2.25 4.03
CA LEU A 104 -2.80 2.68 4.44
C LEU A 104 -2.76 3.07 5.92
N VAL A 105 -3.82 3.72 6.41
CA VAL A 105 -3.96 4.18 7.81
C VAL A 105 -3.87 3.04 8.81
N THR A 106 -4.36 1.86 8.46
CA THR A 106 -4.23 0.66 9.28
C THR A 106 -2.97 -0.12 8.93
N ARG A 107 -2.61 -0.26 7.65
CA ARG A 107 -1.48 -1.10 7.24
C ARG A 107 -0.14 -0.57 7.74
N CYS A 108 0.10 0.72 7.51
CA CYS A 108 1.38 1.42 7.71
C CYS A 108 1.14 2.80 8.36
N PRO A 109 0.53 2.87 9.56
CA PRO A 109 0.17 4.14 10.21
C PRO A 109 1.37 5.07 10.43
N GLU A 110 2.56 4.49 10.66
CA GLU A 110 3.80 5.23 10.91
C GLU A 110 4.23 6.05 9.68
N TYR A 111 3.83 5.62 8.48
CA TYR A 111 4.07 6.37 7.25
C TYR A 111 2.99 7.43 7.01
N VAL A 112 1.74 7.15 7.38
CA VAL A 112 0.65 8.14 7.28
C VAL A 112 0.96 9.40 8.08
N GLU A 113 1.53 9.25 9.27
CA GLU A 113 1.95 10.39 10.09
C GLU A 113 3.11 11.20 9.46
N LYS A 114 4.01 10.52 8.73
CA LYS A 114 5.20 11.15 8.12
C LYS A 114 4.88 11.90 6.83
N TYR A 115 3.90 11.44 6.07
CA TYR A 115 3.62 12.02 4.75
C TYR A 115 2.96 13.39 4.85
N SER A 116 3.40 14.32 4.00
CA SER A 116 2.89 15.68 3.97
C SER A 116 1.52 15.81 3.31
N TRP A 117 1.13 14.82 2.51
CA TRP A 117 -0.08 14.81 1.68
C TRP A 117 -1.26 14.03 2.30
N THR A 118 -1.09 13.49 3.50
CA THR A 118 -2.17 12.84 4.27
C THR A 118 -2.93 13.87 5.10
N ASP A 119 -4.23 13.67 5.24
CA ASP A 119 -5.10 14.55 6.01
C ASP A 119 -4.84 14.42 7.52
N GLU A 120 -5.02 15.51 8.26
CA GLU A 120 -4.83 15.53 9.72
C GLU A 120 -5.80 14.60 10.46
N GLU A 121 -6.98 14.32 9.89
CA GLU A 121 -7.92 13.35 10.46
C GLU A 121 -7.37 11.92 10.39
N ASP A 122 -6.81 11.51 9.24
CA ASP A 122 -6.23 10.16 9.13
C ASP A 122 -4.91 10.05 9.88
N LYS A 123 -4.16 11.15 10.05
CA LYS A 123 -2.99 11.15 10.95
C LYS A 123 -3.40 10.90 12.39
N LYS A 124 -4.54 11.46 12.84
CA LYS A 124 -5.10 11.16 14.17
C LYS A 124 -5.53 9.70 14.26
N GLU A 125 -6.17 9.16 13.23
CA GLU A 125 -6.53 7.73 13.18
C GLU A 125 -5.28 6.83 13.21
N ALA A 126 -4.26 7.13 12.40
CA ALA A 126 -2.98 6.42 12.39
C ALA A 126 -2.33 6.40 13.77
N ARG A 127 -2.30 7.55 14.47
CA ARG A 127 -1.81 7.61 15.86
C ARG A 127 -2.59 6.72 16.80
N ARG A 128 -3.93 6.73 16.72
CA ARG A 128 -4.77 5.82 17.52
C ARG A 128 -4.46 4.35 17.23
N VAL A 129 -4.28 3.99 15.96
CA VAL A 129 -3.92 2.63 15.57
C VAL A 129 -2.55 2.24 16.15
N ILE A 130 -1.56 3.14 16.12
CA ILE A 130 -0.24 2.91 16.72
C ILE A 130 -0.36 2.70 18.23
N GLU A 131 -1.10 3.57 18.92
CA GLU A 131 -1.31 3.47 20.37
C GLU A 131 -2.04 2.19 20.78
N GLU A 132 -3.11 1.83 20.07
CA GLU A 132 -3.87 0.60 20.35
C GLU A 132 -3.00 -0.65 20.15
N ARG A 133 -2.19 -0.68 19.09
CA ARG A 133 -1.22 -1.77 18.87
C ARG A 133 -0.18 -1.83 19.98
N ALA A 134 0.38 -0.69 20.37
CA ALA A 134 1.35 -0.62 21.45
C ALA A 134 0.76 -1.12 22.79
N LYS A 135 -0.49 -0.76 23.11
CA LYS A 135 -1.20 -1.27 24.30
C LYS A 135 -1.39 -2.79 24.27
N GLN A 136 -1.62 -3.36 23.09
CA GLN A 136 -1.75 -4.80 22.88
C GLN A 136 -0.40 -5.52 22.81
N GLY A 137 0.73 -4.80 22.94
CA GLY A 137 2.07 -5.37 22.78
C GLY A 137 2.40 -5.75 21.33
N LEU A 138 1.62 -5.26 20.37
CA LEU A 138 1.79 -5.49 18.94
C LEU A 138 2.57 -4.33 18.31
N GLY A 139 3.52 -4.65 17.44
CA GLY A 139 4.23 -3.67 16.62
C GLY A 139 3.52 -3.37 15.30
N SER A 140 4.30 -3.10 14.24
CA SER A 140 3.77 -3.02 12.88
C SER A 140 3.21 -4.36 12.41
N LEU A 141 2.23 -4.34 11.50
CA LEU A 141 1.63 -5.57 11.00
C LEU A 141 2.66 -6.48 10.29
N PRO A 142 2.58 -7.81 10.46
CA PRO A 142 3.34 -8.78 9.69
C PRO A 142 3.30 -8.53 8.18
N GLY A 143 4.45 -8.30 7.54
CA GLY A 143 4.47 -8.06 6.09
C GLY A 143 3.77 -6.77 5.64
N ALA A 144 3.58 -5.79 6.55
CA ALA A 144 2.96 -4.50 6.25
C ALA A 144 3.68 -3.75 5.12
N VAL A 145 5.01 -3.75 5.12
CA VAL A 145 5.78 -2.94 4.19
C VAL A 145 5.68 -3.51 2.78
N ILE A 146 5.16 -2.71 1.85
CA ILE A 146 5.06 -3.09 0.44
C ILE A 146 6.47 -3.21 -0.13
N ARG A 147 6.82 -4.41 -0.62
CA ARG A 147 8.09 -4.65 -1.31
C ARG A 147 8.09 -3.89 -2.64
N VAL A 148 8.84 -2.79 -2.69
CA VAL A 148 9.12 -2.07 -3.94
C VAL A 148 10.51 -2.48 -4.44
N ARG A 149 10.70 -2.52 -5.77
CA ARG A 149 12.07 -2.67 -6.30
C ARG A 149 12.88 -1.47 -5.85
N PRO A 150 14.12 -1.66 -5.37
CA PRO A 150 14.98 -0.53 -5.05
C PRO A 150 15.08 0.35 -6.28
N THR A 151 14.74 1.62 -6.14
CA THR A 151 15.08 2.60 -7.16
C THR A 151 16.59 2.66 -7.14
N SER A 152 17.25 2.17 -8.21
CA SER A 152 18.66 2.46 -8.41
C SER A 152 18.75 3.98 -8.47
N GLU A 153 19.10 4.62 -7.36
CA GLU A 153 19.64 5.96 -7.38
C GLU A 153 20.87 5.86 -8.27
N GLY A 154 20.74 6.39 -9.49
CA GLY A 154 21.89 6.54 -10.36
C GLY A 154 22.90 7.39 -9.61
N MET A 155 24.08 6.81 -9.41
CA MET A 155 25.32 7.57 -9.26
C MET A 155 25.45 8.58 -10.40
#